data_AF-A0A1F3WIG1-F1
#
_entry.id   AF-A0A1F3WIG1-F1
#
_cell.length_a   1.000
_cell.length_b   1.000
_cell.length_c   1.000
_cell.angle_alpha   90.00
_cell.angle_beta   90.00
_cell.angle_gamma   90.00
#
_symmetry.space_group_name_H-M   'P 1'
#
loop_
_entity.id
_entity.type
_entity.pdbx_description
1 polymer ?
#
loop_
_entity_poly.entity_id
_entity_poly.type
_entity_poly.pdbx_seq_one_letter_code
_entity_poly.pdbx_strand_id
1 'polypeptide(L)' 'MEQRVYIVYGDDSMYGEEIRTHYDGTFRFNFLTKGKYSVYVYSKDSTFASPGGQYPLLMEFEITDKKEVVDLGTITILN' A
#
# COMPACT_ATOMS: atom_id res chain seq x y z
N MET A 1 3.88 -4.86 -15.48
CA MET A 1 4.13 -5.92 -14.47
C MET A 1 3.24 -5.63 -13.29
N GLU A 2 2.55 -6.63 -12.75
CA GLU A 2 1.77 -6.48 -11.52
C GLU A 2 2.69 -6.21 -10.32
N GLN A 3 2.16 -5.52 -9.32
CA GLN A 3 2.84 -5.23 -8.07
C GLN A 3 2.04 -5.77 -6.88
N ARG A 4 2.74 -6.14 -5.81
CA ARG A 4 2.10 -6.50 -4.54
C ARG A 4 1.91 -5.24 -3.71
N VAL A 5 0.68 -5.05 -3.24
CA VAL A 5 0.28 -3.94 -2.38
C VAL A 5 -0.24 -4.52 -1.07
N TYR A 6 0.20 -3.95 0.03
CA TYR A 6 -0.06 -4.44 1.37
C TYR A 6 -0.83 -3.41 2.16
N ILE A 7 -1.73 -3.85 3.05
CA ILE A 7 -2.41 -2.99 4.01
C ILE A 7 -2.12 -3.44 5.44
N VAL A 8 -1.83 -2.46 6.29
CA VAL A 8 -1.64 -2.57 7.74
C VAL A 8 -2.82 -1.91 8.44
N TYR A 9 -3.34 -2.58 9.47
CA TYR A 9 -4.49 -2.16 10.24
C TYR A 9 -4.04 -1.44 11.51
N GLY A 10 -4.30 -0.14 11.62
CA GLY A 10 -3.85 0.68 12.74
C GLY A 10 -2.32 0.67 12.89
N ASP A 11 -1.85 0.39 14.10
CA ASP A 11 -0.41 0.35 14.44
C ASP A 11 0.17 -1.08 14.45
N ASP A 12 -0.47 -2.02 13.74
CA ASP A 12 0.01 -3.40 13.72
C ASP A 12 1.41 -3.51 13.08
N SER A 13 2.20 -4.46 13.57
CA SER A 13 3.58 -4.69 13.11
C SER A 13 3.65 -5.46 11.79
N MET A 14 2.56 -6.09 11.39
CA MET A 14 2.47 -6.90 10.17
C MET A 14 1.32 -6.43 9.29
N TYR A 15 1.45 -6.67 7.99
CA TYR A 15 0.32 -6.49 7.07
C TYR A 15 -0.75 -7.54 7.38
N GLY A 16 -2.01 -7.15 7.23
CA GLY A 16 -3.11 -8.09 7.38
C GLY A 16 -3.65 -8.61 6.03
N GLU A 17 -3.50 -7.85 4.95
CA GLU A 17 -3.89 -8.30 3.60
C GLU A 17 -2.86 -7.86 2.55
N GLU A 18 -2.62 -8.73 1.57
CA GLU A 18 -1.84 -8.47 0.35
C GLU A 18 -2.75 -8.65 -0.87
N ILE A 19 -2.69 -7.70 -1.80
CA ILE A 19 -3.32 -7.81 -3.12
C ILE A 19 -2.30 -7.58 -4.23
N ARG A 20 -2.64 -8.04 -5.44
CA ARG A 20 -1.89 -7.73 -6.65
C ARG A 20 -2.60 -6.63 -7.43
N THR A 21 -1.85 -5.69 -7.97
CA THR A 21 -2.41 -4.68 -8.87
C THR A 21 -2.97 -5.34 -10.13
N HIS A 22 -4.00 -4.74 -10.71
CA HIS A 22 -4.43 -5.05 -12.07
C HIS A 22 -3.34 -4.67 -13.10
N TYR A 23 -3.58 -5.03 -14.36
CA TYR A 23 -2.63 -4.83 -15.46
C TYR A 23 -2.26 -3.35 -15.69
N ASP A 24 -3.13 -2.43 -15.30
CA ASP A 24 -2.98 -0.98 -15.38
C ASP A 24 -2.43 -0.35 -14.09
N GLY A 25 -2.08 -1.17 -13.10
CA GLY A 25 -1.58 -0.70 -11.79
C GLY A 25 -2.67 -0.38 -10.77
N THR A 26 -3.96 -0.47 -11.13
CA THR A 26 -5.04 -0.21 -10.17
C THR A 26 -5.12 -1.28 -9.10
N PHE A 27 -5.48 -0.88 -7.88
CA PHE A 27 -5.65 -1.78 -6.74
C PHE A 27 -6.75 -1.24 -5.82
N ARG A 28 -7.34 -2.11 -5.00
CA ARG A 28 -8.41 -1.71 -4.07
C ARG A 28 -8.52 -2.67 -2.90
N PHE A 29 -8.55 -2.11 -1.69
CA PHE A 29 -9.01 -2.81 -0.48
C PHE A 29 -10.47 -2.45 -0.23
N ASN A 30 -11.28 -3.46 0.13
CA ASN A 30 -12.72 -3.30 0.31
C ASN A 30 -13.12 -3.60 1.76
N PHE A 31 -14.31 -3.12 2.15
CA PHE A 31 -14.94 -3.44 3.43
C PHE A 31 -14.11 -3.06 4.67
N LEU A 32 -13.27 -2.02 4.54
CA LEU A 32 -12.56 -1.44 5.67
C LEU A 32 -13.55 -0.80 6.66
N THR A 33 -13.33 -1.05 7.94
CA THR A 33 -14.06 -0.40 9.03
C THR A 33 -13.55 1.03 9.24
N LYS A 34 -14.17 1.80 10.15
CA LYS A 34 -13.58 3.07 10.57
C LYS A 34 -12.25 2.79 11.29
N GLY A 35 -11.23 3.58 11.01
CA GLY A 35 -9.90 3.40 11.60
C GLY A 35 -8.77 3.95 10.73
N LYS A 36 -7.55 3.88 11.26
CA LYS A 36 -6.32 4.26 10.57
C LYS A 36 -5.71 3.05 9.87
N TYR A 37 -5.10 3.30 8.72
CA TYR A 37 -4.52 2.28 7.87
C TYR A 37 -3.23 2.82 7.24
N SER A 38 -2.32 1.91 6.96
CA SER A 38 -1.14 2.18 6.14
C SER A 38 -1.11 1.20 4.98
N VAL A 39 -1.01 1.71 3.76
CA VAL A 39 -0.77 0.90 2.56
C VAL A 39 0.68 1.06 2.13
N TYR A 40 1.31 -0.02 1.71
CA TYR A 40 2.65 0.07 1.16
C TYR A 40 2.89 -0.84 -0.06
N VAL A 41 3.86 -0.45 -0.87
CA VAL A 41 4.37 -1.18 -2.03
C VAL A 41 5.90 -1.05 -2.06
N TYR A 42 6.59 -2.10 -2.50
CA TYR A 42 8.05 -2.07 -2.61
C TYR A 42 8.49 -1.40 -3.92
N SER A 43 9.44 -0.48 -3.80
CA SER A 43 10.18 0.11 -4.91
C SER A 43 11.62 -0.39 -4.89
N LYS A 44 12.22 -0.57 -6.07
CA LYS A 44 13.66 -0.80 -6.17
C LYS A 44 14.43 0.40 -5.63
N ASP A 45 15.52 0.09 -4.94
CA ASP A 45 16.51 1.04 -4.50
C ASP A 45 17.67 1.10 -5.51
N SER A 46 17.84 2.24 -6.17
CA SER A 46 18.96 2.48 -7.08
C SER A 46 20.23 2.99 -6.37
N THR A 47 20.13 3.32 -5.09
CA THR A 47 21.21 3.89 -4.29
C THR A 47 22.02 2.83 -3.54
N PHE A 48 21.58 1.57 -3.57
CA PHE A 48 22.17 0.44 -2.83
C PHE A 48 22.23 0.66 -1.32
N ALA A 49 21.38 1.53 -0.77
CA ALA A 49 21.29 1.80 0.66
C ALA A 49 20.44 0.76 1.40
N SER A 50 19.50 0.13 0.71
CA SER A 50 18.52 -0.79 1.28
C SER A 50 18.99 -2.24 1.17
N PRO A 51 19.03 -3.00 2.29
CA PRO A 51 19.27 -4.44 2.24
C PRO A 51 18.25 -5.13 1.35
N GLY A 52 18.70 -5.89 0.36
CA GLY A 52 17.83 -6.54 -0.62
C GLY A 52 17.43 -5.68 -1.82
N GLY A 53 17.91 -4.44 -1.92
CA GLY A 53 17.74 -3.59 -3.10
C GLY A 53 16.33 -3.06 -3.31
N GLN A 54 15.48 -3.09 -2.28
CA GLN A 54 14.13 -2.55 -2.30
C GLN A 54 13.80 -1.86 -0.98
N TYR A 55 12.88 -0.90 -1.03
CA TYR A 55 12.35 -0.21 0.15
C TYR A 55 10.82 -0.03 0.00
N PRO A 56 10.07 -0.03 1.12
CA PRO A 56 8.65 0.22 1.08
C PRO A 56 8.36 1.71 0.92
N LEU A 57 7.39 2.04 0.06
CA LEU A 57 6.74 3.35 0.01
C LEU A 57 5.41 3.24 0.75
N LEU A 58 5.25 4.00 1.84
CA LEU A 58 4.08 3.96 2.72
C LEU A 58 3.14 5.15 2.47
N MET A 59 1.84 4.86 2.47
CA MET A 59 0.76 5.82 2.38
C MET A 59 -0.20 5.59 3.55
N GLU A 60 -0.35 6.59 4.41
CA GLU A 60 -1.27 6.54 5.55
C GLU A 60 -2.60 7.20 5.22
N PHE A 61 -3.69 6.62 5.70
CA PHE A 61 -5.03 7.19 5.56
C PHE A 61 -5.95 6.74 6.70
N GLU A 62 -7.09 7.41 6.82
CA GLU A 62 -8.11 7.10 7.82
C GLU A 62 -9.47 6.96 7.15
N ILE A 63 -10.22 5.93 7.51
CA ILE A 63 -11.64 5.79 7.18
C ILE A 63 -12.42 6.38 8.36
N THR A 64 -13.10 7.49 8.09
CA THR A 64 -13.87 8.26 9.07
C THR A 64 -15.37 7.99 8.97
N ASP A 65 -15.87 7.50 7.82
CA ASP A 65 -17.29 7.18 7.64
C ASP A 65 -17.64 5.87 6.91
N LYS A 66 -18.89 5.42 7.08
CA LYS A 66 -19.41 4.24 6.40
C LYS A 66 -19.52 4.50 4.90
N LYS A 67 -19.06 3.54 4.09
CA LYS A 67 -19.03 3.61 2.61
C LYS A 67 -18.13 4.73 2.06
N GLU A 68 -17.26 5.30 2.90
CA GLU A 68 -16.24 6.22 2.44
C GLU A 68 -15.31 5.54 1.44
N VAL A 69 -14.86 6.31 0.44
CA VAL A 69 -13.85 5.91 -0.51
C VAL A 69 -12.71 6.91 -0.39
N VAL A 70 -11.55 6.42 0.02
CA VAL A 70 -10.32 7.21 0.05
C VAL A 70 -9.52 6.88 -1.21
N ASP A 71 -9.22 7.90 -2.00
CA ASP A 71 -8.33 7.80 -3.15
C ASP A 71 -6.90 8.14 -2.71
N LEU A 72 -5.99 7.17 -2.83
CA LEU A 72 -4.57 7.33 -2.50
C LEU A 72 -3.77 8.00 -3.65
N GLY A 73 -4.42 8.25 -4.78
CA GLY A 73 -3.78 8.74 -5.99
C GLY A 73 -2.88 7.69 -6.63
N THR A 74 -1.89 8.16 -7.40
CA THR A 74 -0.93 7.28 -8.08
C THR A 74 0.35 7.14 -7.27
N ILE A 75 0.70 5.91 -6.90
CA ILE A 75 1.98 5.59 -6.28
C ILE A 75 2.97 5.23 -7.39
N THR A 76 4.04 6.02 -7.53
CA THR A 76 5.10 5.76 -8.51
C THR A 76 6.23 4.99 -7.85
N ILE A 77 6.65 3.88 -8.47
CA ILE A 77 7.76 3.04 -7.98
C ILE A 77 8.83 2.87 -9.05
N LEU A 78 10.05 2.56 -8.63
CA LEU A 78 11.08 2.02 -9.50
C LEU A 78 10.96 0.48 -9.53
N ASN A 79 10.97 -0.09 -10.74
CA ASN A 79 10.67 -1.51 -10.96
C ASN A 79 11.81 -2.33 -11.51
#